data_AF-A0A4Q5SJ27-F1
#
_entry.id   AF-A0A4Q5SJ27-F1
#
_cell.length_a   1.000
_cell.length_b   1.000
_cell.length_c   1.000
_cell.angle_alpha   90.00
_cell.angle_beta   90.00
_cell.angle_gamma   90.00
#
_symmetry.space_group_name_H-M   'P 1'
#
loop_
_entity.id
_entity.type
_entity.pdbx_description
1 polymer ?
#
loop_
_entity_poly.entity_id
_entity_poly.type
_entity_poly.pdbx_seq_one_letter_code
_entity_poly.pdbx_strand_id
1 'polypeptide(L)'
;VFTARGAYLHVGAIIGSVMVGNVFFVIIPNQKIVVADLVAGRTPDPALGAAAKQRSLHNNYMTLPVLFIMISHHYPMTHGAERPWLVLALLGLTGVAVRHVFNLRHREQSTGRAMAVAAFMALVSVTYVTWEKGNAASAGPASFAEVQPIIARNCVGCHSAKPTHPEFPVAPLGLKLDSYAQAKAAAPRIKAMAVDSEVMPLGNITGMTKDERAKLGAWIAAGAPQ
;
A
#
# COMPACT_ATOMS: atom_id res chain seq x y z
N VAL A 1 10.52 14.87 -4.88
CA VAL A 1 9.82 14.39 -3.65
C VAL A 1 8.95 13.20 -4.06
N PHE A 2 9.12 12.02 -3.46
CA PHE A 2 8.40 10.81 -3.89
C PHE A 2 6.91 10.86 -3.49
N THR A 3 6.04 10.29 -4.32
CA THR A 3 4.64 10.04 -3.94
C THR A 3 4.58 8.99 -2.83
N ALA A 4 3.51 8.99 -2.02
CA ALA A 4 3.31 7.99 -0.97
C ALA A 4 3.38 6.54 -1.51
N ARG A 5 2.77 6.31 -2.68
CA ARG A 5 2.88 5.04 -3.42
C ARG A 5 4.33 4.72 -3.79
N GLY A 6 5.07 5.70 -4.30
CA GLY A 6 6.49 5.54 -4.60
C GLY A 6 7.29 5.16 -3.36
N ALA A 7 7.02 5.81 -2.21
CA ALA A 7 7.71 5.52 -0.95
C ALA A 7 7.50 4.06 -0.49
N TYR A 8 6.29 3.53 -0.58
CA TYR A 8 5.99 2.12 -0.24
C TYR A 8 6.83 1.16 -1.09
N LEU A 9 6.90 1.40 -2.40
CA LEU A 9 7.68 0.57 -3.32
C LEU A 9 9.18 0.59 -2.98
N HIS A 10 9.72 1.76 -2.62
CA HIS A 10 11.12 1.87 -2.23
C HIS A 10 11.39 1.13 -0.91
N VAL A 11 10.52 1.25 0.09
CA VAL A 11 10.65 0.50 1.34
C VAL A 11 10.59 -1.01 1.08
N GLY A 12 9.66 -1.48 0.26
CA GLY A 12 9.58 -2.87 -0.15
C GLY A 12 10.84 -3.35 -0.86
N ALA A 13 11.37 -2.56 -1.80
CA ALA A 13 12.60 -2.87 -2.53
C ALA A 13 13.82 -2.96 -1.60
N ILE A 14 13.93 -2.06 -0.61
CA ILE A 14 15.01 -2.08 0.39
C ILE A 14 14.93 -3.36 1.23
N ILE A 15 13.75 -3.67 1.79
CA ILE A 15 13.56 -4.88 2.61
C ILE A 15 13.85 -6.13 1.78
N GLY A 16 13.32 -6.21 0.56
CA GLY A 16 13.56 -7.32 -0.36
C GLY A 16 15.06 -7.49 -0.70
N SER A 17 15.77 -6.39 -0.94
CA SER A 17 17.21 -6.41 -1.22
C SER A 17 18.01 -6.95 -0.02
N VAL A 18 17.68 -6.53 1.19
CA VAL A 18 18.30 -7.06 2.42
C VAL A 18 17.98 -8.55 2.58
N MET A 19 16.76 -8.98 2.29
CA MET A 19 16.38 -10.39 2.36
C MET A 19 17.16 -11.26 1.36
N VAL A 20 17.32 -10.79 0.12
CA VAL A 20 18.15 -11.45 -0.90
C VAL A 20 19.61 -11.47 -0.46
N GLY A 21 20.14 -10.36 0.07
CA GLY A 21 21.50 -10.29 0.60
C GLY A 21 21.76 -11.30 1.72
N ASN A 22 20.83 -11.44 2.66
CA ASN A 22 20.89 -12.46 3.71
C ASN A 22 21.00 -13.88 3.13
N VAL A 23 20.28 -14.17 2.04
CA VAL A 23 20.31 -15.48 1.38
C VAL A 23 21.61 -15.71 0.64
N PHE A 24 22.00 -14.76 -0.21
CA PHE A 24 23.12 -14.91 -1.12
C PHE A 24 24.48 -14.88 -0.42
N PHE A 25 24.66 -14.03 0.59
CA PHE A 25 25.95 -13.83 1.25
C PHE A 25 26.14 -14.66 2.53
N VAL A 26 25.07 -15.16 3.16
CA VAL A 26 25.18 -15.86 4.45
C VAL A 26 24.54 -17.25 4.41
N ILE A 27 23.27 -17.36 4.01
CA ILE A 27 22.55 -18.63 4.11
C ILE A 27 23.12 -19.68 3.13
N ILE A 28 23.18 -19.37 1.83
CA ILE A 28 23.63 -20.32 0.81
C ILE A 28 25.09 -20.74 1.01
N PRO A 29 26.06 -19.81 1.21
CA PRO A 29 27.46 -20.20 1.41
C PRO A 29 27.65 -21.10 2.63
N ASN A 30 27.06 -20.75 3.77
CA ASN A 30 27.17 -21.56 4.99
C ASN A 30 26.53 -22.94 4.82
N GLN A 31 25.36 -23.01 4.17
CA GLN A 31 24.70 -24.29 3.88
C GLN A 31 25.56 -25.18 2.97
N LYS A 32 26.23 -24.63 1.95
CA LYS A 32 27.13 -25.39 1.08
C LYS A 32 28.30 -26.01 1.85
N ILE A 33 28.92 -25.26 2.77
CA ILE A 33 30.02 -25.76 3.61
C ILE A 33 29.52 -26.90 4.50
N VAL A 34 28.41 -26.68 5.21
CA VAL A 34 27.81 -27.69 6.11
C VAL A 34 27.46 -28.98 5.35
N VAL A 35 26.84 -28.86 4.17
CA VAL A 35 26.51 -30.03 3.34
C VAL A 35 27.77 -30.76 2.87
N ALA A 36 28.81 -30.03 2.45
CA ALA A 36 30.08 -30.63 2.02
C ALA A 36 30.79 -31.41 3.15
N ASP A 37 30.76 -30.89 4.39
CA ASP A 37 31.31 -31.58 5.55
C ASP A 37 30.55 -32.85 5.88
N LEU A 38 29.20 -32.80 5.89
CA LEU A 38 28.37 -33.98 6.13
C LEU A 38 28.58 -35.07 5.06
N VAL A 39 28.66 -34.68 3.78
CA VAL A 39 28.94 -35.61 2.67
C VAL A 39 30.31 -36.27 2.83
N ALA A 40 31.29 -35.55 3.37
CA ALA A 40 32.62 -36.06 3.62
C ALA A 40 32.77 -36.81 4.97
N GLY A 41 31.69 -37.01 5.72
CA GLY A 41 31.73 -37.66 7.03
C GLY A 41 32.40 -36.83 8.14
N ARG A 42 32.59 -35.52 7.93
CA ARG A 42 33.12 -34.60 8.93
C ARG A 42 31.99 -33.99 9.76
N THR A 43 32.31 -33.55 10.97
CA THR A 43 31.39 -32.78 11.81
C THR A 43 31.43 -31.31 11.39
N PRO A 44 30.31 -30.71 10.91
CA PRO A 44 30.29 -29.31 10.50
C PRO A 44 30.42 -28.36 11.69
N ASP A 45 30.99 -27.17 11.46
CA ASP A 45 31.01 -26.09 12.45
C ASP A 45 29.58 -25.61 12.80
N PRO A 46 29.13 -25.73 14.06
CA PRO A 46 27.80 -25.27 14.49
C PRO A 46 27.55 -23.76 14.27
N ALA A 47 28.61 -22.94 14.25
CA ALA A 47 28.49 -21.50 14.08
C ALA A 47 27.92 -21.13 12.68
N LEU A 48 28.25 -21.91 11.66
CA LEU A 48 27.75 -21.71 10.29
C LEU A 48 26.23 -21.88 10.22
N GLY A 49 25.72 -22.94 10.84
CA GLY A 49 24.30 -23.24 10.94
C GLY A 49 23.56 -22.20 11.77
N ALA A 50 24.13 -21.75 12.88
CA ALA A 50 23.57 -20.70 13.72
C ALA A 50 23.44 -19.36 12.97
N ALA A 51 24.49 -18.95 12.26
CA ALA A 51 24.48 -17.72 11.45
C ALA A 51 23.44 -17.77 10.33
N ALA A 52 23.36 -18.90 9.59
CA ALA A 52 22.35 -19.09 8.55
C ALA A 52 20.92 -19.06 9.13
N LYS A 53 20.70 -19.73 10.27
CA LYS A 53 19.41 -19.74 10.97
C LYS A 53 19.00 -18.34 11.42
N GLN A 54 19.93 -17.53 11.94
CA GLN A 54 19.63 -16.17 12.36
C GLN A 54 19.20 -15.28 11.19
N ARG A 55 19.89 -15.37 10.04
CA ARG A 55 19.48 -14.64 8.83
C ARG A 55 18.16 -15.13 8.26
N SER A 56 17.92 -16.45 8.31
CA SER A 56 16.62 -17.01 7.96
C SER A 56 15.51 -16.50 8.86
N LEU A 57 15.76 -16.32 10.16
CA LEU A 57 14.80 -15.74 11.10
C LEU A 57 14.52 -14.27 10.79
N HIS A 58 15.54 -13.46 10.47
CA HIS A 58 15.34 -12.07 10.04
C HIS A 58 14.44 -11.99 8.80
N ASN A 59 14.73 -12.77 7.77
CA ASN A 59 13.90 -12.83 6.56
C ASN A 59 12.48 -13.30 6.90
N ASN A 60 12.37 -14.30 7.78
CA ASN A 60 11.09 -14.84 8.20
C ASN A 60 10.18 -13.78 8.84
N TYR A 61 10.71 -12.90 9.71
CA TYR A 61 9.94 -11.78 10.28
C TYR A 61 9.48 -10.76 9.24
N MET A 62 10.24 -10.57 8.16
CA MET A 62 9.93 -9.59 7.11
C MET A 62 8.94 -10.10 6.06
N THR A 63 8.61 -11.40 6.07
CA THR A 63 7.68 -11.99 5.08
C THR A 63 6.30 -11.33 5.04
N LEU A 64 5.64 -11.18 6.19
CA LEU A 64 4.32 -10.54 6.26
C LEU A 64 4.36 -9.04 5.92
N PRO A 65 5.32 -8.24 6.45
CA PRO A 65 5.51 -6.85 6.02
C PRO A 65 5.74 -6.70 4.51
N VAL A 66 6.60 -7.53 3.91
CA VAL A 66 6.88 -7.46 2.47
C VAL A 66 5.66 -7.84 1.65
N LEU A 67 4.96 -8.91 2.02
CA LEU A 67 3.72 -9.31 1.35
C LEU A 67 2.69 -8.19 1.40
N PHE A 68 2.54 -7.54 2.55
CA PHE A 68 1.68 -6.36 2.69
C PHE A 68 2.08 -5.25 1.70
N ILE A 69 3.36 -4.90 1.60
CA ILE A 69 3.83 -3.86 0.67
C ILE A 69 3.60 -4.25 -0.80
N MET A 70 3.72 -5.53 -1.15
CA MET A 70 3.46 -6.01 -2.50
C MET A 70 1.98 -5.86 -2.87
N ILE A 71 1.08 -6.21 -1.94
CA ILE A 71 -0.37 -6.12 -2.19
C ILE A 71 -0.94 -4.72 -1.96
N SER A 72 -0.27 -3.86 -1.20
CA SER A 72 -0.78 -2.52 -0.84
C SER A 72 -1.05 -1.66 -2.07
N HIS A 73 -0.40 -1.95 -3.20
CA HIS A 73 -0.68 -1.30 -4.47
C HIS A 73 -2.13 -1.50 -4.96
N HIS A 74 -2.78 -2.60 -4.56
CA HIS A 74 -4.18 -2.88 -4.82
C HIS A 74 -5.14 -2.26 -3.79
N TYR A 75 -4.61 -1.64 -2.73
CA TYR A 75 -5.40 -1.04 -1.65
C TYR A 75 -4.98 0.42 -1.45
N PRO A 76 -5.38 1.33 -2.35
CA PRO A 76 -4.93 2.71 -2.30
C PRO A 76 -5.27 3.46 -1.02
N MET A 77 -6.30 3.00 -0.30
CA MET A 77 -6.65 3.48 1.04
C MET A 77 -5.47 3.46 2.02
N THR A 78 -4.47 2.61 1.79
CA THR A 78 -3.29 2.51 2.66
C THR A 78 -2.27 3.61 2.40
N HIS A 79 -2.20 4.16 1.18
CA HIS A 79 -1.21 5.17 0.80
C HIS A 79 -1.82 6.54 0.44
N GLY A 80 -3.16 6.63 0.34
CA GLY A 80 -3.92 7.88 0.25
C GLY A 80 -4.24 8.52 1.61
N ALA A 81 -3.80 7.89 2.70
CA ALA A 81 -3.80 8.45 4.04
C ALA A 81 -3.07 9.81 4.10
N GLU A 82 -3.41 10.65 5.08
CA GLU A 82 -2.67 11.88 5.36
C GLU A 82 -1.23 11.58 5.82
N ARG A 83 -1.05 10.48 6.55
CA ARG A 83 0.21 9.98 7.09
C ARG A 83 0.43 8.54 6.61
N PRO A 84 0.64 8.34 5.31
CA PRO A 84 0.75 6.99 4.74
C PRO A 84 1.95 6.23 5.29
N TRP A 85 3.04 6.92 5.62
CA TRP A 85 4.20 6.30 6.26
C TRP A 85 3.86 5.66 7.63
N LEU A 86 2.90 6.23 8.36
CA LEU A 86 2.49 5.71 9.66
C LEU A 86 1.60 4.48 9.48
N VAL A 87 0.71 4.48 8.48
CA VAL A 87 -0.07 3.30 8.08
C VAL A 87 0.87 2.14 7.69
N LEU A 88 1.90 2.42 6.89
CA LEU A 88 2.93 1.43 6.54
C LEU A 88 3.62 0.85 7.77
N ALA A 89 4.03 1.71 8.71
CA ALA A 89 4.71 1.29 9.93
C ALA A 89 3.80 0.42 10.82
N LEU A 90 2.55 0.84 11.04
CA LEU A 90 1.60 0.14 11.89
C LEU A 90 1.23 -1.25 11.34
N LEU A 91 0.88 -1.33 10.05
CA LEU A 91 0.54 -2.60 9.41
C LEU A 91 1.76 -3.50 9.25
N GLY A 92 2.94 -2.93 8.96
CA GLY A 92 4.20 -3.66 8.95
C GLY A 92 4.54 -4.27 10.32
N LEU A 93 4.48 -3.47 11.39
CA LEU A 93 4.74 -3.95 12.75
C LEU A 93 3.71 -5.00 13.20
N THR A 94 2.45 -4.85 12.81
CA THR A 94 1.42 -5.87 13.02
C THR A 94 1.80 -7.18 12.33
N GLY A 95 2.28 -7.13 11.08
CA GLY A 95 2.81 -8.30 10.37
C GLY A 95 3.97 -8.97 11.12
N VAL A 96 4.92 -8.19 11.65
CA VAL A 96 6.03 -8.71 12.47
C VAL A 96 5.51 -9.39 13.75
N ALA A 97 4.55 -8.77 14.44
CA ALA A 97 3.95 -9.32 15.66
C ALA A 97 3.20 -10.63 15.40
N VAL A 98 2.43 -10.71 14.32
CA VAL A 98 1.75 -11.95 13.90
C VAL A 98 2.77 -13.04 13.57
N ARG A 99 3.84 -12.71 12.85
CA ARG A 99 4.90 -13.69 12.56
C ARG A 99 5.60 -14.15 13.84
N HIS A 100 5.76 -13.27 14.83
CA HIS A 100 6.30 -13.64 16.13
C HIS A 100 5.46 -14.71 16.82
N VAL A 101 4.12 -14.57 16.82
CA VAL A 101 3.21 -15.59 17.35
C VAL A 101 3.41 -16.93 16.65
N PHE A 102 3.50 -16.94 15.32
CA PHE A 102 3.74 -18.17 14.57
C PHE A 102 5.09 -18.79 14.92
N ASN A 103 6.15 -18.00 15.08
CA ASN A 103 7.46 -18.52 15.44
C ASN A 103 7.46 -19.17 16.84
N LEU A 104 6.74 -18.61 17.80
CA LEU A 104 6.58 -19.21 19.13
C LEU A 104 5.75 -20.50 19.06
N ARG A 105 4.67 -20.53 18.28
CA ARG A 105 3.85 -21.74 18.07
C ARG A 105 4.66 -22.90 17.48
N HIS A 106 5.46 -22.65 16.44
CA HIS A 106 6.31 -23.68 15.82
C HIS A 106 7.42 -24.20 16.74
N ARG A 107 7.73 -23.48 17.82
CA ARG A 107 8.68 -23.91 18.85
C ARG A 107 7.99 -24.49 20.08
N GLU A 108 6.68 -24.71 20.02
CA GLU A 108 5.85 -25.19 21.13
C GLU A 108 5.96 -24.31 22.40
N GLN A 109 6.21 -23.02 22.21
CA GLN A 109 6.32 -22.05 23.31
C GLN A 109 4.98 -21.39 23.63
N SER A 110 4.87 -20.83 24.84
CA SER A 110 3.66 -20.11 25.26
C SER A 110 3.43 -18.87 24.38
N THR A 111 2.22 -18.75 23.84
CA THR A 111 1.89 -17.72 22.84
C THR A 111 0.97 -16.63 23.38
N GLY A 112 0.43 -16.77 24.59
CA GLY A 112 -0.58 -15.85 25.14
C GLY A 112 -0.15 -14.39 25.12
N ARG A 113 1.06 -14.07 25.62
CA ARG A 113 1.60 -12.70 25.62
C ARG A 113 1.80 -12.16 24.20
N ALA A 114 2.37 -12.96 23.31
CA ALA A 114 2.59 -12.56 21.93
C ALA A 114 1.28 -12.35 21.16
N MET A 115 0.27 -13.17 21.41
CA MET A 115 -1.08 -13.01 20.84
C MET A 115 -1.74 -11.72 21.34
N ALA A 116 -1.62 -11.41 22.64
CA ALA A 116 -2.13 -10.16 23.19
C ALA A 116 -1.45 -8.94 22.54
N VAL A 117 -0.12 -8.97 22.36
CA VAL A 117 0.61 -7.90 21.65
C VAL A 117 0.18 -7.78 20.20
N ALA A 118 0.07 -8.90 19.47
CA ALA A 118 -0.36 -8.90 18.08
C ALA A 118 -1.79 -8.37 17.92
N ALA A 119 -2.71 -8.77 18.82
CA ALA A 119 -4.09 -8.29 18.83
C ALA A 119 -4.16 -6.79 19.15
N PHE A 120 -3.38 -6.32 20.12
CA PHE A 120 -3.27 -4.90 20.44
C PHE A 120 -2.75 -4.08 19.25
N MET A 121 -1.66 -4.53 18.62
CA MET A 121 -1.09 -3.87 17.42
C MET A 121 -2.09 -3.84 16.26
N ALA A 122 -2.81 -4.94 16.02
CA ALA A 122 -3.84 -5.00 15.00
C ALA A 122 -4.99 -4.03 15.30
N LEU A 123 -5.46 -3.97 16.55
CA LEU A 123 -6.49 -3.04 16.98
C LEU A 123 -6.06 -1.59 16.78
N VAL A 124 -4.86 -1.22 17.24
CA VAL A 124 -4.29 0.13 17.06
C VAL A 124 -4.18 0.48 15.58
N SER A 125 -3.73 -0.46 14.75
CA SER A 125 -3.61 -0.23 13.31
C SER A 125 -4.96 0.01 12.65
N VAL A 126 -5.96 -0.82 12.95
CA VAL A 126 -7.31 -0.71 12.37
C VAL A 126 -8.01 0.57 12.84
N THR A 127 -7.93 0.91 14.13
CA THR A 127 -8.55 2.13 14.66
C THR A 127 -7.92 3.37 14.05
N TYR A 128 -6.59 3.41 13.94
CA TYR A 128 -5.88 4.53 13.33
C TYR A 128 -6.26 4.72 11.85
N VAL A 129 -6.20 3.65 11.05
CA VAL A 129 -6.56 3.70 9.61
C VAL A 129 -8.02 4.11 9.42
N THR A 130 -8.91 3.65 10.29
CA THR A 130 -10.34 4.01 10.23
C THR A 130 -10.57 5.48 10.58
N TRP A 131 -9.92 5.97 11.63
CA TRP A 131 -10.01 7.36 12.07
C TRP A 131 -9.50 8.33 11.00
N GLU A 132 -8.36 8.02 10.40
CA GLU A 132 -7.74 8.86 9.37
C GLU A 132 -8.65 8.99 8.13
N LYS A 133 -9.35 7.91 7.76
CA LYS A 133 -10.35 7.95 6.68
C LYS A 133 -11.60 8.75 7.05
N GLY A 134 -12.05 8.66 8.30
CA GLY A 134 -13.25 9.34 8.79
C GLY A 134 -13.10 10.86 8.90
N ASN A 135 -11.87 11.36 9.00
CA ASN A 135 -11.57 12.80 9.08
C ASN A 135 -11.55 13.52 7.72
N ALA A 136 -11.87 12.83 6.61
CA ALA A 136 -12.10 13.49 5.33
C ALA A 136 -13.34 14.40 5.46
N ALA A 137 -13.14 15.72 5.38
CA ALA A 137 -14.18 16.71 5.57
C ALA A 137 -15.42 16.38 4.71
N SER A 138 -16.60 16.28 5.34
CA SER A 138 -17.86 16.18 4.61
C SER A 138 -18.17 17.55 4.03
N ALA A 139 -17.89 17.75 2.74
CA ALA A 139 -18.46 18.86 2.01
C ALA A 139 -20.00 18.74 2.02
N GLY A 140 -20.69 19.88 2.15
CA GLY A 140 -22.15 19.93 2.01
C GLY A 140 -22.61 19.46 0.62
N PRO A 141 -23.93 19.34 0.38
CA PRO A 141 -24.47 18.94 -0.91
C PRO A 141 -23.86 19.82 -2.03
N ALA A 142 -23.29 19.21 -3.05
CA ALA A 142 -22.67 19.89 -4.18
C ALA A 142 -23.43 19.60 -5.48
N SER A 143 -23.53 20.59 -6.35
CA SER A 143 -24.12 20.54 -7.71
C SER A 143 -23.07 20.26 -8.79
N PHE A 144 -23.49 19.95 -10.02
CA PHE A 144 -22.53 19.76 -11.12
C PHE A 144 -21.78 21.04 -11.44
N ALA A 145 -22.42 22.21 -11.34
CA ALA A 145 -21.78 23.50 -11.56
C ALA A 145 -20.55 23.71 -10.66
N GLU A 146 -20.58 23.20 -9.43
CA GLU A 146 -19.48 23.31 -8.47
C GLU A 146 -18.34 22.32 -8.73
N VAL A 147 -18.64 21.13 -9.27
CA VAL A 147 -17.62 20.10 -9.54
C VAL A 147 -17.10 20.11 -10.97
N GLN A 148 -17.83 20.71 -11.91
CA GLN A 148 -17.42 20.84 -13.31
C GLN A 148 -16.01 21.46 -13.46
N PRO A 149 -15.64 22.57 -12.79
CA PRO A 149 -14.29 23.11 -12.91
C PRO A 149 -13.23 22.15 -12.35
N ILE A 150 -13.57 21.37 -11.31
CA ILE A 150 -12.68 20.35 -10.74
C ILE A 150 -12.44 19.23 -11.76
N ILE A 151 -13.49 18.73 -12.40
CA ILE A 151 -13.40 17.68 -13.44
C ILE A 151 -12.63 18.20 -14.66
N ALA A 152 -12.93 19.42 -15.11
CA ALA A 152 -12.27 20.04 -16.26
C ALA A 152 -10.76 20.18 -16.04
N ARG A 153 -10.35 20.66 -14.86
CA ARG A 153 -8.93 20.86 -14.54
C ARG A 153 -8.19 19.55 -14.28
N ASN A 154 -8.81 18.63 -13.55
CA ASN A 154 -8.10 17.47 -13.00
C ASN A 154 -8.26 16.19 -13.85
N CYS A 155 -9.29 16.12 -14.71
CA CYS A 155 -9.64 14.87 -15.39
C CYS A 155 -9.65 15.00 -16.92
N VAL A 156 -10.23 16.08 -17.46
CA VAL A 156 -10.49 16.23 -18.92
C VAL A 156 -9.21 16.24 -19.75
N GLY A 157 -8.08 16.70 -19.19
CA GLY A 157 -6.78 16.68 -19.90
C GLY A 157 -6.38 15.31 -20.43
N CYS A 158 -6.77 14.23 -19.76
CA CYS A 158 -6.56 12.85 -20.22
C CYS A 158 -7.87 12.15 -20.63
N HIS A 159 -8.98 12.44 -19.95
CA HIS A 159 -10.28 11.80 -20.14
C HIS A 159 -11.24 12.67 -20.97
N SER A 160 -10.84 12.99 -22.19
CA SER A 160 -11.63 13.80 -23.14
C SER A 160 -11.78 13.10 -24.49
N ALA A 161 -12.79 13.49 -25.27
CA ALA A 161 -12.85 13.21 -26.70
C ALA A 161 -11.60 13.71 -27.46
N LYS A 162 -10.95 14.78 -26.97
CA LYS A 162 -9.70 15.32 -27.49
C LYS A 162 -8.73 15.55 -26.32
N PRO A 163 -8.06 14.51 -25.82
CA PRO A 163 -7.08 14.65 -24.76
C PRO A 163 -5.99 15.67 -25.13
N THR A 164 -5.54 16.43 -24.13
CA THR A 164 -4.48 17.44 -24.30
C THR A 164 -3.17 17.01 -23.65
N HIS A 165 -3.16 15.94 -22.86
CA HIS A 165 -1.96 15.42 -22.23
C HIS A 165 -1.09 14.67 -23.25
N PRO A 166 0.22 15.01 -23.41
CA PRO A 166 1.09 14.42 -24.44
C PRO A 166 1.21 12.89 -24.38
N GLU A 167 1.18 12.32 -23.18
CA GLU A 167 1.30 10.86 -22.98
C GLU A 167 0.00 10.09 -23.25
N PHE A 168 -1.12 10.77 -23.43
CA PHE A 168 -2.44 10.15 -23.59
C PHE A 168 -3.12 10.65 -24.87
N PRO A 169 -2.73 10.17 -26.06
CA PRO A 169 -3.34 10.61 -27.34
C PRO A 169 -4.81 10.18 -27.48
N VAL A 170 -5.25 9.21 -26.67
CA VAL A 170 -6.64 8.74 -26.58
C VAL A 170 -7.04 8.63 -25.11
N ALA A 171 -8.32 8.84 -24.83
CA ALA A 171 -8.85 8.71 -23.48
C ALA A 171 -8.61 7.29 -22.94
N PRO A 172 -7.90 7.12 -21.81
CA PRO A 172 -7.68 5.81 -21.21
C PRO A 172 -9.01 5.11 -20.91
N LEU A 173 -9.08 3.81 -21.23
CA LEU A 173 -10.28 2.98 -21.10
C LEU A 173 -11.51 3.52 -21.88
N GLY A 174 -11.31 4.42 -22.84
CA GLY A 174 -12.40 5.10 -23.55
C GLY A 174 -13.24 6.03 -22.67
N LEU A 175 -12.80 6.33 -21.45
CA LEU A 175 -13.54 7.15 -20.50
C LEU A 175 -13.39 8.63 -20.83
N LYS A 176 -14.49 9.26 -21.26
CA LYS A 176 -14.59 10.70 -21.56
C LYS A 176 -15.40 11.38 -20.47
N LEU A 177 -15.04 12.61 -20.12
CA LEU A 177 -15.63 13.41 -19.03
C LEU A 177 -15.91 14.85 -19.50
N ASP A 178 -16.15 15.05 -20.79
CA ASP A 178 -16.39 16.35 -21.43
C ASP A 178 -17.74 16.97 -21.06
N SER A 179 -18.70 16.16 -20.58
CA SER A 179 -20.08 16.60 -20.32
C SER A 179 -20.64 16.09 -19.01
N TYR A 180 -21.71 16.73 -18.52
CA TYR A 180 -22.47 16.28 -17.35
C TYR A 180 -22.92 14.81 -17.46
N ALA A 181 -23.50 14.43 -18.59
CA ALA A 181 -24.00 13.07 -18.80
C ALA A 181 -22.88 12.03 -18.68
N GLN A 182 -21.70 12.34 -19.22
CA GLN A 182 -20.52 11.50 -19.11
C GLN A 182 -19.99 11.43 -17.68
N ALA A 183 -19.85 12.58 -17.00
CA ALA A 183 -19.42 12.64 -15.61
C ALA A 183 -20.36 11.87 -14.67
N LYS A 184 -21.68 12.02 -14.85
CA LYS A 184 -22.70 11.30 -14.09
C LYS A 184 -22.62 9.79 -14.31
N ALA A 185 -22.52 9.34 -15.56
CA ALA A 185 -22.36 7.92 -15.90
C ALA A 185 -21.06 7.34 -15.31
N ALA A 186 -20.01 8.16 -15.21
CA ALA A 186 -18.73 7.80 -14.64
C ALA A 186 -18.64 7.97 -13.12
N ALA A 187 -19.67 8.49 -12.44
CA ALA A 187 -19.62 8.85 -11.03
C ALA A 187 -19.07 7.73 -10.11
N PRO A 188 -19.45 6.43 -10.28
CA PRO A 188 -18.86 5.35 -9.48
C PRO A 188 -17.34 5.20 -9.68
N ARG A 189 -16.85 5.39 -10.92
CA ARG A 189 -15.42 5.32 -11.25
C ARG A 189 -14.67 6.55 -10.75
N ILE A 190 -15.25 7.75 -10.87
CA ILE A 190 -14.69 8.98 -10.30
C ILE A 190 -14.56 8.84 -8.80
N LYS A 191 -15.60 8.33 -8.12
CA LYS A 191 -15.55 8.06 -6.68
C LYS A 191 -14.41 7.10 -6.33
N ALA A 192 -14.35 5.95 -6.99
CA ALA A 192 -13.33 4.95 -6.69
C ALA A 192 -11.91 5.47 -6.93
N MET A 193 -11.66 6.17 -8.03
CA MET A 193 -10.31 6.53 -8.49
C MET A 193 -9.83 7.90 -7.99
N ALA A 194 -10.72 8.89 -7.90
CA ALA A 194 -10.37 10.26 -7.53
C ALA A 194 -10.83 10.63 -6.11
N VAL A 195 -11.76 9.93 -5.49
CA VAL A 195 -12.20 10.26 -4.12
C VAL A 195 -11.66 9.24 -3.12
N ASP A 196 -11.95 7.96 -3.32
CA ASP A 196 -11.68 6.92 -2.33
C ASP A 196 -10.20 6.47 -2.32
N SER A 197 -9.58 6.41 -3.50
CA SER A 197 -8.20 5.91 -3.65
C SER A 197 -7.16 7.01 -3.83
N GLU A 198 -7.59 8.22 -4.21
CA GLU A 198 -6.75 9.34 -4.60
C GLU A 198 -5.70 9.03 -5.69
N VAL A 199 -5.87 7.92 -6.42
CA VAL A 199 -4.93 7.48 -7.47
C VAL A 199 -4.99 8.40 -8.68
N MET A 200 -6.16 8.95 -8.95
CA MET A 200 -6.37 9.95 -10.00
C MET A 200 -6.45 11.35 -9.40
N PRO A 201 -5.83 12.35 -10.03
CA PRO A 201 -5.01 12.26 -11.25
C PRO A 201 -3.70 11.52 -10.97
N LEU A 202 -3.14 10.82 -11.96
CA LEU A 202 -1.94 9.99 -11.78
C LEU A 202 -0.82 10.79 -11.12
N GLY A 203 -0.33 10.32 -9.97
CA GLY A 203 0.72 11.02 -9.21
C GLY A 203 0.33 12.41 -8.70
N ASN A 204 -0.96 12.74 -8.72
CA ASN A 204 -1.52 14.06 -8.45
C ASN A 204 -0.88 15.20 -9.28
N ILE A 205 -0.56 14.94 -10.56
CA ILE A 205 0.14 15.91 -11.44
C ILE A 205 -0.56 17.26 -11.60
N THR A 206 -1.89 17.32 -11.42
CA THR A 206 -2.67 18.56 -11.53
C THR A 206 -2.81 19.30 -10.19
N GLY A 207 -2.34 18.72 -9.10
CA GLY A 207 -2.41 19.28 -7.75
C GLY A 207 -3.82 19.27 -7.15
N MET A 208 -4.61 18.23 -7.44
CA MET A 208 -5.96 18.09 -6.92
C MET A 208 -5.97 18.05 -5.38
N THR A 209 -6.78 18.89 -4.75
CA THR A 209 -6.79 19.08 -3.29
C THR A 209 -7.77 18.15 -2.56
N LYS A 210 -7.60 17.97 -1.24
CA LYS A 210 -8.55 17.21 -0.42
C LYS A 210 -9.96 17.81 -0.46
N ASP A 211 -10.07 19.14 -0.47
CA ASP A 211 -11.37 19.84 -0.55
C ASP A 211 -12.06 19.60 -1.90
N GLU A 212 -11.30 19.58 -3.00
CA GLU A 212 -11.82 19.25 -4.32
C GLU A 212 -12.33 17.81 -4.39
N ARG A 213 -11.60 16.86 -3.78
CA ARG A 213 -12.02 15.46 -3.65
C ARG A 213 -13.28 15.33 -2.79
N ALA A 214 -13.34 16.06 -1.67
CA ALA A 214 -14.49 16.08 -0.79
C ALA A 214 -15.75 16.60 -1.50
N LYS A 215 -15.64 17.69 -2.27
CA LYS A 215 -16.74 18.22 -3.09
C LYS A 215 -17.23 17.22 -4.13
N LEU A 216 -16.32 16.56 -4.84
CA LEU A 216 -16.68 15.47 -5.76
C LEU A 216 -17.37 14.31 -5.04
N GLY A 217 -16.86 13.92 -3.87
CA GLY A 217 -17.45 12.89 -3.03
C GLY A 217 -18.88 13.24 -2.62
N ALA A 218 -19.11 14.48 -2.18
CA ALA A 218 -20.43 14.97 -1.78
C ALA A 218 -21.42 15.03 -2.95
N TRP A 219 -20.98 15.54 -4.11
CA TRP A 219 -21.79 15.52 -5.34
C TRP A 219 -22.21 14.10 -5.73
N ILE A 220 -21.28 13.14 -5.68
CA ILE A 220 -21.57 11.74 -6.02
C ILE A 220 -22.51 11.12 -4.96
N ALA A 221 -22.28 11.38 -3.68
CA ALA A 221 -23.12 10.88 -2.60
C ALA A 221 -24.57 11.41 -2.67
N ALA A 222 -24.76 12.63 -3.17
CA ALA A 222 -26.06 13.24 -3.42
C ALA A 222 -26.77 12.70 -4.70
N GLY A 223 -26.20 11.70 -5.37
CA GLY A 223 -26.77 11.12 -6.60
C GLY A 223 -26.34 11.85 -7.89
N ALA A 224 -25.23 12.58 -7.86
CA ALA A 224 -24.71 13.37 -8.98
C ALA A 224 -25.76 14.33 -9.56
N PRO A 225 -26.35 15.22 -8.73
CA PRO A 225 -27.33 16.19 -9.18
C PRO A 225 -26.71 17.14 -10.21
N GLN A 226 -27.53 17.65 -11.13
CA GLN A 226 -27.08 18.66 -12.08
C GLN A 226 -26.87 20.00 -11.37
#